data_AF-A0A2N2M815-F1
#
_entry.id   AF-A0A2N2M815-F1
#
_cell.length_a   1.000
_cell.length_b   1.000
_cell.length_c   1.000
_cell.angle_alpha   90.00
_cell.angle_beta   90.00
_cell.angle_gamma   90.00
#
_symmetry.space_group_name_H-M   'P 1'
#
loop_
_entity.id
_entity.type
_entity.pdbx_description
1 polymer ?
#
loop_
_entity_poly.entity_id
_entity_poly.type
_entity_poly.pdbx_seq_one_letter_code
_entity_poly.pdbx_strand_id
1 'polypeptide(L)'
;MAGFSYIAFRLIHTLRDRQNGRLPTMALDEYFIFMIFFPAISAGPIDRCERFIKDLRQPFIPSADTLGNASKRLVIGLLKKFVAADLLAMIALNAANAGQINSGAWAWILVYAYAFQIFFDFSGYTDIAIGMGWLMGIKLPENFNAPYLKP
;
A
#
# COMPACT_ATOMS: atom_id res chain seq x y z
N MET A 1 12.06 -10.08 -7.11
CA MET A 1 12.12 -8.60 -7.11
C MET A 1 10.69 -8.07 -7.03
N ALA A 2 10.26 -7.59 -5.85
CA ALA A 2 8.94 -7.01 -5.65
C ALA A 2 8.89 -5.58 -6.23
N GLY A 3 7.80 -5.19 -6.90
CA GLY A 3 7.57 -3.81 -7.38
C GLY A 3 7.52 -3.61 -8.91
N PHE A 4 7.99 -4.56 -9.72
CA PHE A 4 7.96 -4.44 -11.19
C PHE A 4 6.53 -4.29 -11.74
N SER A 5 5.58 -5.07 -11.23
CA SER A 5 4.17 -4.96 -11.65
C SER A 5 3.61 -3.57 -11.39
N TYR A 6 3.97 -2.96 -10.26
CA TYR A 6 3.52 -1.61 -9.90
C TYR A 6 4.10 -0.53 -10.81
N ILE A 7 5.40 -0.63 -11.10
CA ILE A 7 6.08 0.25 -12.07
C ILE A 7 5.43 0.09 -13.45
N ALA A 8 5.16 -1.14 -13.89
CA ALA A 8 4.48 -1.42 -15.15
C ALA A 8 3.07 -0.79 -15.20
N PHE A 9 2.29 -0.88 -14.12
CA PHE A 9 0.99 -0.21 -14.05
C PHE A 9 1.12 1.32 -14.14
N ARG A 10 2.08 1.93 -13.44
CA ARG A 10 2.35 3.38 -13.54
C ARG A 10 2.77 3.78 -14.95
N LEU A 11 3.62 2.99 -15.61
CA LEU A 11 4.03 3.20 -17.00
C LEU A 11 2.82 3.16 -17.95
N ILE A 12 2.01 2.11 -17.88
CA ILE A 12 0.83 1.93 -18.73
C ILE A 12 -0.17 3.08 -18.50
N HIS A 13 -0.42 3.46 -17.24
CA HIS A 13 -1.28 4.59 -16.92
C HIS A 13 -0.75 5.91 -17.50
N THR A 14 0.55 6.17 -17.36
CA THR A 14 1.18 7.38 -17.90
C THR A 14 1.09 7.42 -19.44
N LEU A 15 1.36 6.30 -20.11
CA LEU A 15 1.26 6.20 -21.57
C LEU A 15 -0.18 6.45 -22.04
N ARG A 16 -1.16 5.86 -21.34
CA ARG A 16 -2.58 6.06 -21.63
C ARG A 16 -2.99 7.52 -21.40
N ASP A 17 -2.56 8.15 -20.31
CA ASP A 17 -2.86 9.55 -20.03
C ASP A 17 -2.22 10.48 -21.08
N ARG A 18 -1.04 10.14 -21.60
CA ARG A 18 -0.41 10.84 -22.72
C ARG A 18 -1.24 10.73 -24.00
N GLN A 19 -1.70 9.54 -24.35
CA GLN A 19 -2.54 9.31 -25.53
C GLN A 19 -3.88 10.07 -25.45
N ASN A 20 -4.44 10.19 -24.25
CA ASN A 20 -5.69 10.90 -24.03
C ASN A 20 -5.52 12.43 -23.83
N GLY A 21 -4.31 12.97 -23.95
CA GLY A 21 -4.03 14.39 -23.74
C GLY A 21 -4.21 14.87 -22.29
N ARG A 22 -4.17 13.97 -21.31
CA ARG A 22 -4.37 14.24 -19.87
C ARG A 22 -3.07 14.26 -19.06
N LEU A 23 -1.94 13.97 -19.70
CA LEU A 23 -0.66 13.96 -19.02
C LEU A 23 -0.21 15.41 -18.70
N PRO A 24 0.11 15.75 -17.44
CA PRO A 24 0.61 17.08 -17.11
C PRO A 24 1.97 17.33 -17.76
N THR A 25 2.30 18.61 -18.01
CA THR A 25 3.66 19.01 -18.32
C THR A 25 4.54 18.78 -17.10
N MET A 26 5.62 18.02 -17.24
CA MET A 26 6.55 17.71 -16.15
C MET A 26 7.97 17.52 -16.66
N ALA A 27 8.93 17.82 -15.79
CA ALA A 27 10.33 17.57 -16.02
C ALA A 27 10.67 16.09 -15.80
N LEU A 28 11.81 15.67 -16.34
CA LEU A 28 12.20 14.25 -16.36
C LEU A 28 12.47 13.72 -14.94
N ASP A 29 13.02 14.55 -14.07
CA ASP A 29 13.26 14.28 -12.65
C ASP A 29 11.95 14.08 -11.88
N GLU A 30 10.93 14.92 -12.10
CA GLU A 30 9.61 14.77 -11.50
C GLU A 30 8.96 13.44 -11.90
N TYR A 31 9.14 13.04 -13.16
CA TYR A 31 8.67 11.76 -13.66
C TYR A 31 9.38 10.58 -13.01
N PHE A 32 10.70 10.65 -12.81
CA PHE A 32 11.43 9.63 -12.07
C PHE A 32 10.94 9.55 -10.63
N ILE A 33 10.81 10.68 -9.92
CA ILE A 33 10.29 10.71 -8.54
C ILE A 33 8.93 10.02 -8.47
N PHE A 34 8.02 10.29 -9.41
CA PHE A 34 6.74 9.59 -9.51
C PHE A 34 6.91 8.08 -9.73
N MET A 35 7.78 7.65 -10.64
CA MET A 35 7.95 6.24 -10.97
C MET A 35 8.55 5.43 -9.82
N ILE A 36 9.57 5.97 -9.16
CA ILE A 36 10.34 5.29 -8.12
C ILE A 36 9.99 5.74 -6.70
N PHE A 37 8.82 6.35 -6.50
CA PHE A 37 8.37 6.83 -5.19
C PHE A 37 8.35 5.67 -4.17
N PHE A 38 9.42 5.59 -3.36
CA PHE A 38 9.73 4.44 -2.52
C PHE A 38 8.62 4.07 -1.53
N PRO A 39 7.82 5.00 -0.97
CA PRO A 39 6.75 4.63 -0.06
C PRO A 39 5.72 3.69 -0.69
N ALA A 40 5.53 3.78 -2.01
CA ALA A 40 4.48 3.05 -2.72
C ALA A 40 4.99 2.16 -3.86
N ILE A 41 6.30 1.91 -3.96
CA ILE A 41 6.89 1.19 -5.10
C ILE A 41 6.63 -0.32 -5.09
N SER A 42 6.59 -0.96 -3.92
CA SER A 42 6.50 -2.42 -3.83
C SER A 42 5.07 -2.94 -3.92
N ALA A 43 4.14 -2.29 -3.23
CA ALA A 43 2.73 -2.69 -3.16
C ALA A 43 1.82 -1.53 -2.69
N GLY A 44 2.19 -0.27 -2.96
CA GLY A 44 1.48 0.87 -2.41
C GLY A 44 0.15 1.13 -3.12
N PRO A 45 -0.55 2.20 -2.81
CA PRO A 45 -1.67 2.60 -3.65
C PRO A 45 -1.19 3.02 -5.05
N ILE A 46 -1.94 2.65 -6.09
CA ILE A 46 -1.65 3.10 -7.46
C ILE A 46 -2.16 4.54 -7.60
N ASP A 47 -1.23 5.49 -7.64
CA ASP A 47 -1.54 6.91 -7.82
C ASP A 47 -1.55 7.32 -9.29
N ARG A 48 -2.26 8.41 -9.61
CA ARG A 48 -2.22 9.06 -10.91
C ARG A 48 -1.13 10.11 -10.95
N CYS A 49 -0.41 10.16 -12.07
CA CYS A 49 0.69 11.08 -12.27
C CYS A 49 0.28 12.55 -12.06
N GLU A 50 -0.87 12.96 -12.61
CA GLU A 50 -1.40 14.33 -12.47
C GLU A 50 -1.52 14.79 -11.01
N ARG A 51 -2.10 13.96 -10.14
CA ARG A 51 -2.27 14.29 -8.73
C ARG A 51 -0.93 14.31 -8.00
N PHE A 52 -0.09 13.31 -8.24
CA PHE A 52 1.22 13.19 -7.61
C PHE A 52 2.09 14.41 -7.92
N ILE A 53 2.16 14.83 -9.18
CA ILE A 53 2.95 16.00 -9.60
C ILE A 53 2.41 17.29 -8.98
N LYS A 54 1.08 17.41 -8.85
CA LYS A 54 0.45 18.55 -8.17
C LYS A 54 0.87 18.65 -6.69
N ASP A 55 0.96 17.52 -6.00
CA ASP A 55 1.42 17.49 -4.60
C ASP A 55 2.94 17.74 -4.52
N LEU A 56 3.72 17.15 -5.44
CA LEU A 56 5.18 17.30 -5.48
C LEU A 56 5.62 18.76 -5.64
N ARG A 57 4.89 19.56 -6.41
CA ARG A 57 5.19 20.98 -6.66
C ARG A 57 4.73 21.92 -5.56
N GLN A 58 3.86 21.47 -4.65
CA GLN A 58 3.39 22.31 -3.57
C GLN A 58 4.46 22.40 -2.47
N PRO A 59 4.71 23.60 -1.92
CA PRO A 59 5.58 23.73 -0.76
C PRO A 59 4.98 22.94 0.40
N PHE A 60 5.77 22.02 0.95
CA PHE A 60 5.34 21.20 2.08
C PHE A 60 5.94 21.73 3.39
N ILE A 61 5.05 22.17 4.28
CA ILE A 61 5.38 22.52 5.67
C ILE A 61 4.47 21.66 6.56
N PRO A 62 5.00 20.62 7.21
CA PRO A 62 4.18 19.72 8.01
C PRO A 62 3.61 20.44 9.23
N SER A 63 2.28 20.41 9.40
CA SER A 63 1.64 20.80 10.66
C SER A 63 1.84 19.73 11.74
N ALA A 64 1.70 20.11 13.01
CA ALA A 64 1.71 19.15 14.12
C ALA A 64 0.66 18.04 13.93
N ASP A 65 -0.53 18.38 13.42
CA ASP A 65 -1.58 17.41 13.09
C ASP A 65 -1.17 16.45 11.98
N THR A 66 -0.46 16.94 10.96
CA THR A 66 0.05 16.10 9.87
C THR A 66 1.06 15.09 10.39
N LEU A 67 2.01 15.55 11.23
CA LEU A 67 3.01 14.69 11.86
C LEU A 67 2.35 13.66 12.78
N GLY A 68 1.39 14.08 13.61
CA GLY A 68 0.67 13.19 14.52
C GLY A 68 -0.12 12.11 13.78
N ASN A 69 -0.88 12.50 12.74
CA ASN A 69 -1.66 11.57 11.94
C ASN A 69 -0.78 10.62 11.12
N ALA A 70 0.31 11.11 10.53
CA ALA A 70 1.27 10.28 9.82
C ALA A 70 1.94 9.27 10.76
N SER A 71 2.37 9.71 11.94
CA SER A 71 2.98 8.84 12.96
C SER A 71 2.00 7.77 13.43
N LYS A 72 0.75 8.13 13.70
CA LYS A 72 -0.31 7.17 14.04
C LYS A 72 -0.50 6.14 12.93
N ARG A 73 -0.53 6.58 11.67
CA ARG A 73 -0.65 5.70 10.49
C ARG A 73 0.51 4.71 10.41
N LEU A 74 1.74 5.19 10.58
CA LEU A 74 2.95 4.37 10.60
C LEU A 74 2.89 3.32 11.72
N VAL A 75 2.58 3.73 12.95
CA VAL A 75 2.49 2.81 14.11
C VAL A 75 1.43 1.74 13.87
N ILE A 76 0.23 2.12 13.42
CA ILE A 76 -0.83 1.15 13.12
C ILE A 76 -0.40 0.20 12.00
N GLY A 77 0.21 0.71 10.93
CA GLY A 77 0.67 -0.10 9.82
C GLY A 77 1.78 -1.09 10.22
N LEU A 78 2.72 -0.64 11.05
CA LEU A 78 3.78 -1.49 11.61
C LEU A 78 3.18 -2.60 12.48
N LEU A 79 2.22 -2.29 13.37
CA LEU A 79 1.55 -3.29 14.19
C LEU A 79 0.78 -4.32 13.34
N LYS A 80 0.04 -3.87 12.32
CA LYS A 80 -0.67 -4.78 11.41
C LYS A 80 0.30 -5.72 10.68
N LYS A 81 1.39 -5.17 10.14
CA LYS A 81 2.33 -5.92 9.31
C LYS A 81 3.22 -6.86 10.12
N PHE A 82 3.81 -6.38 11.22
CA PHE A 82 4.83 -7.13 11.96
C PHE A 82 4.30 -7.83 13.21
N VAL A 83 3.06 -7.56 13.63
CA VAL A 83 2.46 -8.25 14.79
C VAL A 83 1.27 -9.08 14.32
N ALA A 84 0.24 -8.45 13.76
CA ALA A 84 -0.98 -9.19 13.41
C ALA A 84 -0.74 -10.22 12.28
N ALA A 85 -0.10 -9.81 11.18
CA ALA A 85 0.17 -10.72 10.07
C ALA A 85 1.14 -11.85 10.49
N ASP A 86 2.19 -11.54 11.26
CA ASP A 86 3.16 -12.55 11.71
C ASP A 86 2.56 -13.57 12.68
N LEU A 87 1.69 -13.13 13.60
CA LEU A 87 0.94 -14.05 14.48
C LEU A 87 0.00 -14.95 13.68
N LEU A 88 -0.70 -14.39 12.68
CA LEU A 88 -1.58 -15.17 11.82
C LEU A 88 -0.80 -16.13 10.93
N ALA A 89 0.41 -15.77 10.49
CA ALA A 89 1.27 -16.63 9.68
C ALA A 89 1.62 -17.95 10.36
N MET A 90 1.70 -17.96 11.70
CA MET A 90 1.98 -19.17 12.49
C MET A 90 0.86 -20.21 12.35
N ILE A 91 -0.39 -19.76 12.26
CA ILE A 91 -1.58 -20.61 12.17
C ILE A 91 -2.21 -20.64 10.77
N ALA A 92 -1.73 -19.82 9.84
CA ALA A 92 -2.24 -19.78 8.48
C ALA A 92 -1.95 -21.07 7.73
N LEU A 93 -2.78 -21.35 6.71
CA LEU A 93 -2.53 -22.45 5.80
C LEU A 93 -1.17 -22.27 5.09
N ASN A 94 -0.24 -23.16 5.39
CA ASN A 94 1.07 -23.25 4.75
C ASN A 94 1.45 -24.73 4.57
N ALA A 95 2.57 -25.02 3.90
CA ALA A 95 2.98 -26.40 3.61
C ALA A 95 3.18 -27.26 4.88
N ALA A 96 3.59 -26.67 6.00
CA ALA A 96 3.76 -27.36 7.27
C ALA A 96 2.42 -27.63 7.97
N ASN A 97 1.53 -26.65 7.97
CA ASN A 97 0.22 -26.73 8.63
C ASN A 97 -0.79 -27.56 7.83
N ALA A 98 -0.62 -27.68 6.51
CA ALA A 98 -1.48 -28.49 5.65
C ALA A 98 -1.43 -29.99 6.02
N GLY A 99 -0.28 -30.49 6.46
CA GLY A 99 -0.13 -31.88 6.94
C GLY A 99 -0.78 -32.16 8.30
N GLN A 100 -1.19 -31.11 9.03
CA GLN A 100 -1.81 -31.19 10.36
C GLN A 100 -3.35 -31.08 10.31
N ILE A 101 -3.93 -31.14 9.10
CA ILE A 101 -5.38 -31.07 8.92
C ILE A 101 -6.02 -32.37 9.41
N ASN A 102 -6.53 -32.31 10.64
CA ASN A 102 -7.19 -33.44 11.30
C ASN A 102 -8.71 -33.40 11.18
N SER A 103 -9.30 -32.27 10.74
CA SER A 103 -10.73 -32.12 10.52
C SER A 103 -11.03 -31.02 9.50
N GLY A 104 -12.22 -31.08 8.87
CA GLY A 104 -12.70 -30.03 7.97
C GLY A 104 -12.86 -28.67 8.66
N ALA A 105 -13.22 -28.65 9.95
CA ALA A 105 -13.28 -27.43 10.74
C ALA A 105 -11.89 -26.78 10.91
N TRP A 106 -10.85 -27.58 11.12
CA TRP A 106 -9.48 -27.09 11.20
C TRP A 106 -9.01 -26.51 9.86
N ALA A 107 -9.36 -27.15 8.74
CA ALA A 107 -9.04 -26.63 7.41
C ALA A 107 -9.62 -25.21 7.18
N TRP A 108 -10.86 -24.97 7.59
CA TRP A 108 -11.46 -23.63 7.51
C TRP A 108 -10.73 -22.60 8.36
N ILE A 109 -10.31 -22.95 9.58
CA ILE A 109 -9.52 -22.04 10.44
C ILE A 109 -8.21 -21.64 9.75
N LEU A 110 -7.48 -22.60 9.16
CA LEU A 110 -6.23 -22.32 8.45
C LEU A 110 -6.45 -21.38 7.24
N VAL A 111 -7.55 -21.59 6.50
CA VAL A 111 -7.92 -20.75 5.35
C VAL A 111 -8.28 -19.33 5.78
N TYR A 112 -9.09 -19.16 6.82
CA TYR A 112 -9.43 -17.84 7.35
C TYR A 112 -8.20 -17.13 7.92
N ALA A 113 -7.35 -17.84 8.65
CA ALA A 113 -6.09 -17.30 9.15
C ALA A 113 -5.19 -16.81 8.00
N TYR A 114 -5.09 -17.58 6.90
CA TYR A 114 -4.36 -17.17 5.70
C TYR A 114 -4.97 -15.93 5.03
N ALA A 115 -6.30 -15.87 4.91
CA ALA A 115 -6.98 -14.69 4.36
C ALA A 115 -6.72 -13.43 5.20
N PHE A 116 -6.83 -13.53 6.53
CA PHE A 116 -6.53 -12.41 7.43
C PHE A 116 -5.05 -12.05 7.42
N GLN A 117 -4.14 -13.01 7.35
CA GLN A 117 -2.70 -12.76 7.24
C GLN A 117 -2.40 -11.87 6.03
N ILE A 118 -2.89 -12.25 4.85
CA ILE A 118 -2.72 -11.46 3.61
C ILE A 118 -3.34 -10.07 3.79
N PHE A 119 -4.55 -9.99 4.34
CA PHE A 119 -5.22 -8.72 4.57
C PHE A 119 -4.40 -7.78 5.46
N PHE A 120 -3.90 -8.25 6.60
CA PHE A 120 -3.11 -7.43 7.52
C PHE A 120 -1.74 -7.07 6.97
N ASP A 121 -1.11 -7.94 6.18
CA ASP A 121 0.17 -7.63 5.52
C ASP A 121 -0.01 -6.50 4.48
N PHE A 122 -1.01 -6.61 3.59
CA PHE A 122 -1.30 -5.58 2.59
C PHE A 122 -1.84 -4.28 3.20
N SER A 123 -2.77 -4.37 4.16
CA SER A 123 -3.30 -3.19 4.85
C SER A 123 -2.21 -2.49 5.66
N GLY A 124 -1.37 -3.24 6.37
CA GLY A 124 -0.27 -2.70 7.15
C GLY A 124 0.76 -1.99 6.28
N TYR A 125 1.15 -2.62 5.15
CA TYR A 125 2.02 -1.98 4.17
C TYR A 125 1.42 -0.71 3.58
N THR A 126 0.12 -0.72 3.26
CA THR A 126 -0.58 0.47 2.74
C THR A 126 -0.58 1.62 3.75
N ASP A 127 -0.84 1.33 5.03
CA ASP A 127 -0.82 2.34 6.08
C ASP A 127 0.58 2.94 6.28
N ILE A 128 1.61 2.11 6.20
CA ILE A 128 3.02 2.56 6.23
C ILE A 128 3.32 3.47 5.03
N ALA A 129 2.92 3.06 3.82
CA ALA A 129 3.09 3.83 2.60
C ALA A 129 2.43 5.21 2.69
N ILE A 130 1.16 5.25 3.11
CA ILE A 130 0.39 6.49 3.27
C ILE A 130 1.02 7.41 4.33
N GLY A 131 1.41 6.86 5.48
CA GLY A 131 2.07 7.61 6.55
C GLY A 131 3.37 8.27 6.06
N MET A 132 4.23 7.51 5.37
CA MET A 132 5.44 8.07 4.75
C MET A 132 5.12 9.10 3.66
N GLY A 133 4.10 8.86 2.84
CA GLY A 133 3.62 9.81 1.84
C GLY A 133 3.28 11.17 2.46
N TRP A 134 2.50 11.17 3.55
CA TRP A 134 2.14 12.39 4.26
C TRP A 134 3.35 13.12 4.85
N LEU A 135 4.36 12.40 5.35
CA LEU A 135 5.63 13.00 5.83
C LEU A 135 6.47 13.60 4.68
N MET A 136 6.25 13.16 3.45
CA MET A 136 6.91 13.68 2.25
C MET A 136 6.04 14.72 1.51
N GLY A 137 4.90 15.11 2.06
CA GLY A 137 3.97 16.05 1.44
C GLY A 137 3.11 15.47 0.31
N ILE A 138 3.16 14.16 0.07
CA ILE A 138 2.40 13.48 -0.98
C ILE A 138 1.18 12.78 -0.40
N LYS A 139 -0.01 13.13 -0.85
CA LYS A 139 -1.26 12.50 -0.39
C LYS A 139 -1.57 11.28 -1.25
N LEU A 140 -1.02 10.14 -0.84
CA LEU A 140 -1.33 8.85 -1.44
C LEU A 140 -2.84 8.50 -1.27
N PRO A 141 -3.44 7.79 -2.25
CA PRO A 141 -4.83 7.35 -2.18
C PRO A 141 -5.04 6.25 -1.13
N GLU A 142 -6.26 6.18 -0.59
CA GLU A 142 -6.66 5.12 0.35
C GLU A 142 -7.02 3.83 -0.41
N ASN A 143 -6.26 2.75 -0.19
CA ASN A 143 -6.62 1.42 -0.74
C ASN A 143 -7.62 0.65 0.15
N PHE A 144 -7.55 0.82 1.47
CA PHE A 144 -8.35 0.05 2.43
C PHE A 144 -9.18 0.97 3.32
N ASN A 145 -10.42 1.22 2.92
CA ASN A 145 -11.42 1.89 3.76
C ASN A 145 -12.55 0.91 4.08
N ALA A 146 -12.39 0.18 5.18
CA ALA A 146 -13.37 -0.77 5.72
C ALA A 146 -14.02 -1.69 4.65
N PRO A 147 -13.24 -2.48 3.89
CA PRO A 147 -13.77 -3.21 2.74
C PRO A 147 -14.84 -4.26 3.10
N TYR A 148 -14.79 -4.82 4.31
CA TYR A 148 -15.72 -5.85 4.78
C TYR A 148 -16.95 -5.30 5.54
N LEU A 149 -17.03 -3.98 5.76
CA LEU A 149 -18.16 -3.31 6.42
C LEU A 149 -19.04 -2.55 5.42
N LYS A 150 -18.75 -2.65 4.12
CA LYS A 150 -19.58 -2.05 3.07
C LYS A 150 -20.76 -3.00 2.76
N PRO A 151 -21.99 -2.47 2.68
CA PRO A 151 -23.19 -3.25 2.40
C PRO A 151 -23.17 -3.90 1.02
#